data_AF-A0A9J6D083-F1
#
_entry.id   AF-A0A9J6D083-F1
#
_cell.length_a   1.000
_cell.length_b   1.000
_cell.length_c   1.000
_cell.angle_alpha   90.00
_cell.angle_beta   90.00
_cell.angle_gamma   90.00
#
_symmetry.space_group_name_H-M   'P 1'
#
loop_
_entity.id
_entity.type
_entity.pdbx_description
1 polymer ?
#
loop_
_entity_poly.entity_id
_entity_poly.type
_entity_poly.pdbx_seq_one_letter_code
_entity_poly.pdbx_strand_id
1 'polypeptide(L)'
;MQDGGKNVEERADATGVCKRDFYKFGEHVRMEEDQRIEFKAHKDISIEELSAACKDQYSRQTISRTICAFLNTGRGGTIFLGILDNGDVNGLHLTEYQKTTWL
;
A
#
# COMPACT_ATOMS: atom_id res chain seq x y z
N MET A 1 29.31 34.68 9.96
CA MET A 1 28.71 33.96 8.82
C MET A 1 29.30 32.56 8.76
N GLN A 2 28.45 31.62 8.34
CA GLN A 2 28.69 30.17 8.15
C GLN A 2 28.50 29.31 9.41
N ASP A 3 27.21 29.02 9.62
CA ASP A 3 26.64 27.88 10.33
C ASP A 3 27.02 26.59 9.59
N GLY A 4 27.77 25.72 10.27
CA GLY A 4 28.23 24.43 9.75
C GLY A 4 27.12 23.41 9.85
N GLY A 5 26.38 23.26 8.75
CA GLY A 5 25.26 22.34 8.60
C GLY A 5 25.57 20.92 9.07
N LYS A 6 24.67 20.42 9.92
CA LYS A 6 24.73 19.14 10.61
C LYS A 6 24.70 17.96 9.64
N ASN A 7 25.56 16.99 9.94
CA ASN A 7 25.51 15.62 9.43
C ASN A 7 24.11 15.05 9.69
N VAL A 8 23.33 14.82 8.64
CA VAL A 8 22.06 14.09 8.75
C VAL A 8 22.42 12.62 8.66
N GLU A 9 22.46 11.97 9.83
CA GLU A 9 22.53 10.52 9.93
C GLU A 9 21.40 9.89 9.10
N GLU A 10 21.80 9.23 8.02
CA GLU A 10 20.97 8.32 7.26
C GLU A 10 20.60 7.15 8.17
N ARG A 11 19.44 7.26 8.82
CA ARG A 11 18.85 6.16 9.59
C ARG A 11 18.44 5.08 8.60
N ALA A 12 19.30 4.07 8.47
CA ALA A 12 19.01 2.86 7.73
C ALA A 12 17.68 2.25 8.22
N ASP A 13 16.71 2.19 7.31
CA ASP A 13 15.40 1.61 7.53
C ASP A 13 15.56 0.10 7.81
N ALA A 14 15.16 -0.32 9.01
CA ALA A 14 15.32 -1.68 9.53
C ALA A 14 14.28 -2.66 8.96
N THR A 15 13.97 -2.55 7.68
CA THR A 15 13.14 -3.52 6.95
C THR A 15 13.94 -4.06 5.78
N GLY A 16 14.45 -5.29 5.92
CA GLY A 16 15.18 -6.03 4.89
C GLY A 16 14.33 -6.46 3.69
N VAL A 17 13.42 -5.60 3.24
CA VAL A 17 12.73 -5.76 1.96
C VAL A 17 13.73 -5.29 0.91
N CYS A 18 14.15 -6.20 0.02
CA CYS A 18 14.97 -5.83 -1.12
C CYS A 18 14.21 -4.74 -1.91
N LYS A 19 14.72 -3.51 -1.84
CA LYS A 19 14.00 -2.31 -2.28
C LYS A 19 13.77 -2.45 -3.79
N ARG A 20 12.53 -2.76 -4.18
CA ARG A 20 12.12 -2.80 -5.59
C ARG A 20 11.79 -1.38 -6.02
N ASP A 21 12.42 -0.93 -7.10
CA ASP A 21 12.20 0.41 -7.64
C ASP A 21 10.80 0.56 -8.25
N PHE A 22 10.25 -0.52 -8.81
CA PHE A 22 8.93 -0.51 -9.44
C PHE A 22 8.29 -1.89 -9.51
N TYR A 23 6.96 -1.90 -9.68
CA TYR A 23 6.14 -3.07 -9.95
C TYR A 23 5.54 -2.97 -11.35
N LYS A 24 5.41 -4.10 -12.07
CA LYS A 24 4.80 -4.14 -13.40
C LYS A 24 3.38 -4.68 -13.32
N PHE A 25 2.47 -4.08 -14.08
CA PHE A 25 1.10 -4.60 -14.23
C PHE A 25 1.11 -6.05 -14.72
N GLY A 26 0.29 -6.90 -14.09
CA GLY A 26 0.18 -8.33 -14.39
C GLY A 26 1.33 -9.19 -13.85
N GLU A 27 2.30 -8.59 -13.16
CA GLU A 27 3.33 -9.36 -12.45
C GLU A 27 2.76 -9.91 -11.13
N HIS A 28 3.20 -11.10 -10.73
CA HIS A 28 2.93 -11.67 -9.42
C HIS A 28 4.06 -11.32 -8.45
N VAL A 29 3.74 -10.80 -7.26
CA VAL A 29 4.77 -10.48 -6.26
C VAL A 29 5.37 -11.73 -5.66
N ARG A 30 6.61 -11.63 -5.18
CA ARG A 30 7.34 -12.75 -4.55
C ARG A 30 7.15 -12.81 -3.02
N MET A 31 6.39 -11.88 -2.47
CA MET A 31 6.11 -11.78 -1.04
C MET A 31 4.65 -12.10 -0.78
N GLU A 32 4.37 -12.59 0.42
CA GLU A 32 3.01 -12.87 0.88
C GLU A 32 2.61 -11.83 1.94
N GLU A 33 1.31 -11.74 2.22
CA GLU A 33 0.82 -10.96 3.36
C GLU A 33 1.32 -11.56 4.68
N ASP A 34 1.65 -10.69 5.62
CA ASP A 34 2.06 -11.10 6.96
C ASP A 34 1.60 -10.06 8.00
N GLN A 35 2.13 -10.13 9.23
CA GLN A 35 1.73 -9.19 10.29
C GLN A 35 2.17 -7.73 10.05
N ARG A 36 2.98 -7.46 9.02
CA ARG A 36 3.54 -6.16 8.66
C ARG A 36 3.31 -5.81 7.19
N ILE A 37 2.90 -6.76 6.35
CA ILE A 37 2.64 -6.59 4.93
C ILE A 37 1.17 -6.88 4.68
N GLU A 38 0.47 -5.89 4.13
CA GLU A 38 -0.93 -6.03 3.71
C GLU A 38 -1.07 -5.63 2.24
N PHE A 39 -1.84 -6.40 1.47
CA PHE A 39 -2.24 -6.08 0.11
C PHE A 39 -3.66 -5.53 0.08
N LYS A 40 -3.87 -4.50 -0.75
CA LYS A 40 -5.17 -3.91 -1.00
C LYS A 40 -5.30 -3.60 -2.48
N ALA A 41 -6.33 -4.13 -3.13
CA ALA A 41 -6.61 -3.87 -4.54
C ALA A 41 -7.05 -2.42 -4.84
N HIS A 42 -7.35 -1.63 -3.81
CA HIS A 42 -8.01 -0.33 -3.92
C HIS A 42 -7.34 0.77 -3.11
N LYS A 43 -7.81 2.01 -3.33
CA LYS A 43 -7.32 3.22 -2.65
C LYS A 43 -8.30 3.83 -1.63
N ASP A 44 -9.43 3.16 -1.38
CA ASP A 44 -10.48 3.64 -0.47
C ASP A 44 -9.97 3.63 0.99
N ILE A 45 -9.76 4.84 1.53
CA ILE A 45 -9.18 5.07 2.85
C ILE A 45 -10.25 4.95 3.92
N SER A 46 -11.46 5.46 3.65
CA SER A 46 -12.54 5.55 4.64
C SER A 46 -13.79 4.77 4.22
N ILE A 47 -14.70 4.54 5.17
CA ILE A 47 -15.94 3.79 4.90
C ILE A 47 -16.86 4.58 3.97
N GLU A 48 -16.79 5.90 4.03
CA GLU A 48 -17.57 6.81 3.20
C GLU A 48 -17.20 6.67 1.72
N GLU A 49 -15.93 6.37 1.42
CA GLU A 49 -15.41 6.16 0.06
C GLU A 49 -15.78 4.79 -0.54
N LEU A 50 -16.17 3.82 0.29
CA LEU A 50 -16.61 2.51 -0.20
C LEU A 50 -17.95 2.61 -0.93
N SER A 51 -18.08 1.90 -2.06
CA SER A 51 -19.36 1.78 -2.75
C SER A 51 -20.39 1.04 -1.88
N ALA A 52 -21.67 1.37 -2.04
CA ALA A 52 -22.75 0.77 -1.24
C ALA A 52 -22.78 -0.77 -1.32
N ALA A 53 -22.46 -1.34 -2.48
CA ALA A 53 -22.36 -2.79 -2.68
C ALA A 53 -21.25 -3.44 -1.84
N CYS A 54 -20.14 -2.72 -1.61
CA CYS A 54 -19.02 -3.23 -0.81
C CYS A 54 -19.30 -3.17 0.70
N LYS A 55 -20.17 -2.24 1.13
CA LYS A 55 -20.57 -2.11 2.54
C LYS A 55 -21.39 -3.30 3.02
N ASP A 56 -22.22 -3.86 2.13
CA ASP A 56 -23.14 -4.94 2.45
C ASP A 56 -22.46 -6.32 2.47
N GLN A 57 -21.42 -6.49 1.65
CA GLN A 57 -20.72 -7.78 1.54
C GLN A 57 -19.52 -7.92 2.49
N TYR A 58 -19.15 -6.87 3.25
CA TYR A 58 -17.97 -6.81 4.14
C TYR A 58 -16.63 -7.27 3.52
N SER A 59 -16.59 -7.50 2.21
CA SER A 59 -15.46 -8.11 1.52
C SER A 59 -14.31 -7.11 1.33
N ARG A 60 -14.61 -5.81 1.25
CA ARG A 60 -13.61 -4.75 1.13
C ARG A 60 -13.49 -3.96 2.42
N GLN A 61 -12.39 -4.20 3.14
CA GLN A 61 -12.01 -3.40 4.29
C GLN A 61 -11.28 -2.12 3.86
N THR A 62 -11.48 -1.05 4.63
CA THR A 62 -10.85 0.25 4.38
C THR A 62 -9.38 0.23 4.78
N ILE A 63 -8.56 1.03 4.08
CA ILE A 63 -7.13 1.13 4.39
C ILE A 63 -6.91 1.70 5.80
N SER A 64 -7.78 2.62 6.26
CA SER A 64 -7.73 3.18 7.62
C SER A 64 -7.75 2.10 8.71
N ARG A 65 -8.50 1.01 8.52
CA ARG A 65 -8.56 -0.07 9.49
C ARG A 65 -7.22 -0.77 9.65
N THR A 66 -6.57 -1.08 8.52
CA THR A 66 -5.23 -1.69 8.52
C THR A 66 -4.19 -0.73 9.11
N ILE A 67 -4.24 0.56 8.77
CA ILE A 67 -3.34 1.58 9.36
C ILE A 67 -3.49 1.58 10.89
N CYS A 68 -4.72 1.65 11.40
CA CYS A 68 -4.97 1.61 12.84
C CYS A 68 -4.46 0.30 13.47
N ALA A 69 -4.60 -0.85 12.80
CA ALA A 69 -4.07 -2.12 13.30
C ALA A 69 -2.53 -2.10 13.41
N PHE A 70 -1.83 -1.61 12.39
CA PHE A 70 -0.36 -1.49 12.41
C PHE A 70 0.15 -0.48 13.44
N LEU A 71 -0.56 0.63 13.64
CA LEU A 71 -0.22 1.62 14.66
C LEU A 71 -0.48 1.09 16.08
N ASN A 72 -1.64 0.47 16.31
CA ASN A 72 -2.03 -0.03 17.64
C ASN A 72 -1.19 -1.23 18.11
N THR A 73 -0.62 -2.02 17.19
CA THR A 73 0.31 -3.09 17.54
C THR A 73 1.72 -2.58 17.87
N GLY A 74 2.03 -1.31 17.58
CA GLY A 74 3.35 -0.70 17.75
C GLY A 74 4.43 -1.31 16.84
N ARG A 75 4.03 -2.16 15.89
CA ARG A 75 4.95 -2.84 14.95
C ARG A 75 5.09 -2.08 13.64
N GLY A 76 4.12 -1.22 13.29
CA GLY A 76 4.07 -0.60 11.97
C GLY A 76 3.87 -1.65 10.88
N GLY A 77 4.04 -1.23 9.63
CA GLY A 77 3.87 -2.10 8.48
C GLY A 77 3.89 -1.32 7.17
N THR A 78 3.73 -2.03 6.07
CA THR A 78 3.63 -1.51 4.71
C THR A 78 2.36 -2.05 4.08
N ILE A 79 1.54 -1.14 3.54
CA ILE A 79 0.35 -1.49 2.80
C ILE A 79 0.65 -1.26 1.32
N PHE A 80 0.53 -2.31 0.51
CA PHE A 80 0.69 -2.22 -0.94
C PHE A 80 -0.68 -2.02 -1.59
N LEU A 81 -0.88 -0.85 -2.18
CA LEU A 81 -2.11 -0.52 -2.88
C LEU A 81 -2.02 -0.89 -4.37
N GLY A 82 -3.10 -1.43 -4.92
CA GLY A 82 -3.16 -1.93 -6.29
C GLY A 82 -2.59 -3.34 -6.45
N ILE A 83 -2.40 -4.08 -5.37
CA ILE A 83 -2.07 -5.52 -5.41
C ILE A 83 -3.30 -6.28 -4.94
N LEU A 84 -3.71 -7.27 -5.73
CA LEU A 84 -4.82 -8.15 -5.39
C LEU A 84 -4.42 -9.09 -4.24
N ASP A 85 -5.39 -9.63 -3.51
CA ASP A 85 -5.15 -10.54 -2.38
C ASP A 85 -4.41 -11.82 -2.82
N ASN A 86 -4.48 -12.17 -4.10
CA ASN A 86 -3.72 -13.28 -4.67
C ASN A 86 -2.25 -12.93 -5.01
N GLY A 87 -1.79 -11.70 -4.79
CA GLY A 87 -0.43 -11.24 -5.10
C GLY A 87 -0.24 -10.66 -6.51
N ASP A 88 -1.28 -10.58 -7.34
CA ASP A 88 -1.15 -10.01 -8.68
C ASP A 88 -1.17 -8.47 -8.64
N VAL A 89 -0.23 -7.85 -9.36
CA VAL A 89 -0.13 -6.39 -9.47
C VAL A 89 -1.14 -5.89 -10.51
N ASN A 90 -2.22 -5.28 -10.03
CA ASN A 90 -3.23 -4.60 -10.86
C ASN A 90 -2.95 -3.10 -11.02
N GLY A 91 -2.20 -2.51 -10.08
CA GLY A 91 -1.95 -1.07 -10.00
C GLY A 91 -3.17 -0.27 -9.52
N LEU A 92 -2.99 1.05 -9.45
CA LEU A 92 -4.06 2.01 -9.15
C LEU A 92 -4.13 3.08 -10.21
N HIS A 93 -5.34 3.38 -10.67
CA HIS A 93 -5.60 4.59 -11.45
C HIS A 93 -5.71 5.78 -10.48
N LEU A 94 -4.70 6.62 -10.45
CA LEU A 94 -4.65 7.80 -9.60
C LEU A 94 -5.44 8.96 -10.23
N THR A 95 -5.48 9.02 -11.56
CA THR A 95 -6.20 10.06 -12.31
C THR A 95 -7.16 9.43 -13.32
N GLU A 96 -8.19 10.18 -13.71
CA GLU A 96 -9.14 9.77 -14.76
C GLU A 96 -8.50 9.62 -16.14
N TYR A 97 -7.29 10.16 -16.32
CA TYR A 97 -6.51 10.07 -17.56
C TYR A 97 -5.66 8.81 -17.63
N GLN A 98 -5.37 8.19 -16.48
CA GLN A 98 -4.81 6.85 -16.43
C GLN A 98 -5.95 5.87 -16.67
N LYS A 99 -6.38 5.73 -17.92
CA LYS A 99 -7.34 4.69 -18.31
C LYS A 99 -6.57 3.45 -18.71
N THR A 100 -6.99 2.29 -18.22
CA THR A 100 -6.58 1.03 -18.85
C THR A 100 -7.11 1.04 -20.28
N THR A 101 -6.21 1.00 -21.25
CA THR A 101 -6.57 0.80 -22.65
C THR A 101 -7.01 -0.65 -22.82
N TRP A 102 -8.27 -0.95 -22.51
CA TRP A 102 -8.91 -2.19 -22.95
C TRP A 102 -9.43 -1.96 -24.37
N LEU A 103 -8.67 -2.45 -25.36
CA LEU A 103 -9.16 -2.81 -26.70
C LEU A 103 -9.39 -4.32 -26.73
#